data_AF-A0A5V0FD69-F1
#
_entry.id   AF-A0A5V0FD69-F1
#
_cell.length_a   1.000
_cell.length_b   1.000
_cell.length_c   1.000
_cell.angle_alpha   90.00
_cell.angle_beta   90.00
_cell.angle_gamma   90.00
#
_symmetry.space_group_name_H-M   'P 1'
#
loop_
_entity.id
_entity.type
_entity.pdbx_description
1 polymer ?
#
loop_
_entity_poly.entity_id
_entity_poly.type
_entity_poly.pdbx_seq_one_letter_code
_entity_poly.pdbx_strand_id
1 'polypeptide(L)'
;MTTEKAKLVVEKMERMATLLEFGGYAEWSASILKLAKKYVMDPDDTKHTFRNLYGGMGSLNDLVLYRNGKVLMSENDELDQLRSDLFNLLS
;
A
#
# COMPACT_ATOMS: atom_id res chain seq x y z
N MET A 1 11.71 -0.51 -16.96
CA MET A 1 10.57 -1.17 -16.27
C MET A 1 9.70 -1.81 -17.34
N THR A 2 9.38 -3.09 -17.25
CA THR A 2 8.45 -3.73 -18.19
C THR A 2 7.01 -3.33 -17.86
N THR A 3 6.16 -3.20 -18.86
CA THR A 3 4.74 -2.83 -18.71
C THR A 3 4.00 -3.73 -17.72
N GLU A 4 4.37 -5.02 -17.66
CA GLU A 4 3.81 -6.00 -16.73
C GLU A 4 4.18 -5.74 -15.27
N LYS A 5 5.45 -5.42 -14.98
CA LYS A 5 5.88 -5.05 -13.62
C LYS A 5 5.13 -3.80 -13.15
N ALA A 6 4.92 -2.84 -14.05
CA ALA A 6 4.22 -1.61 -13.70
C ALA A 6 2.76 -1.85 -13.35
N LYS A 7 2.07 -2.65 -14.18
CA LYS A 7 0.69 -3.07 -13.92
C LYS A 7 0.56 -3.78 -12.58
N LEU A 8 1.44 -4.72 -12.28
CA LEU A 8 1.42 -5.48 -11.02
C LEU A 8 1.59 -4.58 -9.79
N VAL A 9 2.49 -3.59 -9.84
CA VAL A 9 2.69 -2.63 -8.76
C VAL A 9 1.43 -1.81 -8.52
N VAL A 10 0.82 -1.29 -9.59
CA VAL A 10 -0.42 -0.50 -9.50
C VAL A 10 -1.54 -1.33 -8.91
N GLU A 11 -1.76 -2.56 -9.39
CA GLU A 11 -2.80 -3.47 -8.87
C GLU A 11 -2.62 -3.76 -7.38
N LYS A 12 -1.37 -3.97 -6.93
CA LYS A 12 -1.08 -4.20 -5.50
C LYS A 12 -1.30 -2.95 -4.65
N MET A 13 -0.94 -1.76 -5.14
CA MET A 13 -1.24 -0.50 -4.46
C MET A 13 -2.76 -0.27 -4.35
N GLU A 14 -3.52 -0.53 -5.40
CA GLU A 14 -4.97 -0.39 -5.39
C GLU A 14 -5.63 -1.39 -4.44
N ARG A 15 -5.11 -2.62 -4.37
CA ARG A 15 -5.59 -3.62 -3.40
C ARG A 15 -5.31 -3.20 -1.97
N MET A 16 -4.10 -2.70 -1.68
CA MET A 16 -3.74 -2.16 -0.37
C MET A 16 -4.67 -1.00 0.02
N ALA A 17 -4.95 -0.07 -0.90
CA ALA A 17 -5.88 1.03 -0.65
C ALA A 17 -7.29 0.53 -0.32
N THR A 18 -7.77 -0.50 -1.01
CA THR A 18 -9.09 -1.11 -0.75
C THR A 18 -9.18 -1.69 0.66
N LEU A 19 -8.14 -2.37 1.14
CA LEU A 19 -8.10 -2.91 2.51
C LEU A 19 -8.04 -1.79 3.56
N LEU A 20 -7.26 -0.74 3.28
CA LEU A 20 -7.16 0.43 4.16
C LEU A 20 -8.52 1.14 4.30
N GLU A 21 -9.21 1.36 3.18
CA GLU A 21 -10.57 1.92 3.17
C GLU A 21 -11.53 1.05 3.98
N PHE A 22 -11.49 -0.27 3.77
CA PHE A 22 -12.33 -1.22 4.48
C PHE A 22 -12.11 -1.21 5.99
N GLY A 23 -10.87 -1.00 6.43
CA GLY A 23 -10.49 -0.81 7.83
C GLY A 23 -10.73 0.61 8.38
N GLY A 24 -11.31 1.52 7.60
CA GLY A 24 -11.62 2.89 8.03
C GLY A 24 -10.46 3.89 7.91
N TYR A 25 -9.37 3.52 7.23
CA TYR A 25 -8.20 4.38 7.00
C TYR A 25 -8.29 5.11 5.65
N ALA A 26 -9.33 5.90 5.45
CA ALA A 26 -9.62 6.56 4.17
C ALA A 26 -8.50 7.49 3.67
N GLU A 27 -7.84 8.22 4.59
CA GLU A 27 -6.71 9.09 4.25
C GLU A 27 -5.50 8.29 3.73
N TRP A 28 -5.24 7.12 4.31
CA TRP A 28 -4.21 6.20 3.83
C TRP A 28 -4.61 5.62 2.47
N SER A 29 -5.84 5.15 2.33
CA SER A 29 -6.39 4.66 1.06
C SER A 29 -6.20 5.69 -0.06
N ALA A 30 -6.62 6.93 0.15
CA ALA A 30 -6.47 8.01 -0.82
C ALA A 30 -4.99 8.30 -1.18
N SER A 31 -4.11 8.27 -0.18
CA SER A 31 -2.67 8.47 -0.36
C SER A 31 -2.04 7.37 -1.23
N ILE A 32 -2.38 6.11 -0.96
CA ILE A 32 -1.89 4.97 -1.75
C ILE A 32 -2.44 5.00 -3.18
N LEU A 33 -3.71 5.34 -3.39
CA LEU A 33 -4.30 5.49 -4.73
C LEU A 33 -3.62 6.62 -5.53
N LYS A 34 -3.25 7.72 -4.86
CA LYS A 34 -2.51 8.80 -5.49
C LYS A 34 -1.13 8.33 -5.96
N LEU A 35 -0.44 7.51 -5.16
CA LEU A 35 0.83 6.90 -5.53
C LEU A 35 0.67 5.90 -6.68
N ALA A 36 -0.38 5.09 -6.69
CA ALA A 36 -0.67 4.16 -7.79
C ALA A 36 -0.79 4.89 -9.14
N LYS A 37 -1.55 6.00 -9.17
CA LYS A 37 -1.68 6.86 -10.35
C LYS A 37 -0.35 7.50 -10.74
N LYS A 38 0.43 7.97 -9.76
CA LYS A 38 1.74 8.59 -10.00
C LYS A 38 2.75 7.59 -10.55
N TYR A 39 2.70 6.33 -10.11
CA TYR A 39 3.65 5.29 -10.51
C TYR A 39 3.72 5.08 -12.03
N VAL A 40 2.60 5.26 -12.73
CA VAL A 40 2.54 5.14 -14.20
C VAL A 40 3.32 6.25 -14.90
N MET A 41 3.34 7.45 -14.31
CA MET A 41 3.95 8.65 -14.88
C MET A 41 5.40 8.85 -14.42
N ASP A 42 5.67 8.57 -13.15
CA ASP A 42 6.97 8.77 -12.50
C ASP A 42 7.23 7.64 -11.48
N PRO A 43 7.74 6.48 -11.97
CA PRO A 43 7.97 5.32 -11.13
C PRO A 43 9.05 5.55 -10.07
N ASP A 44 10.08 6.32 -10.38
CA ASP A 44 11.26 6.46 -9.52
C ASP A 44 10.97 7.37 -8.33
N ASP A 45 10.30 8.52 -8.54
CA ASP A 45 9.83 9.34 -7.42
C ASP A 45 8.79 8.59 -6.58
N THR A 46 7.89 7.85 -7.23
CA THR A 46 6.87 7.09 -6.51
C THR A 46 7.49 6.01 -5.63
N LYS A 47 8.51 5.29 -6.08
CA LYS A 47 9.27 4.34 -5.25
C LYS A 47 9.85 5.02 -4.02
N HIS A 48 10.53 6.15 -4.21
CA HIS A 48 11.14 6.89 -3.10
C HIS A 48 10.09 7.32 -2.08
N THR A 49 9.01 7.93 -2.55
CA THR A 49 7.89 8.37 -1.70
C THR A 49 7.24 7.20 -0.96
N PHE A 50 7.00 6.09 -1.65
CA PHE A 50 6.35 4.92 -1.07
C PHE A 50 7.23 4.24 -0.02
N ARG A 51 8.56 4.14 -0.23
CA ARG A 51 9.47 3.58 0.77
C ARG A 51 9.49 4.39 2.07
N ASN A 52 9.35 5.70 1.98
CA ASN A 52 9.28 6.56 3.17
C ASN A 52 8.06 6.26 4.05
N LEU A 53 7.03 5.57 3.52
CA LEU A 53 5.88 5.13 4.31
C LEU A 53 6.18 3.98 5.25
N TYR A 54 7.28 3.23 5.06
CA TYR A 54 7.64 2.06 5.89
C TYR A 54 8.44 2.43 7.14
N GLY A 55 8.92 3.68 7.23
CA GLY A 55 9.77 4.14 8.34
C GLY A 55 9.05 5.11 9.27
N GLY A 56 9.47 5.13 10.54
CA GLY A 56 8.97 6.06 11.56
C GLY A 56 7.85 5.50 12.43
N MET A 57 7.40 6.29 13.40
CA MET A 57 6.31 5.95 14.32
C MET A 57 4.95 6.23 13.65
N GLY A 58 4.07 5.23 13.58
CA GLY A 58 2.79 5.35 12.86
C GLY A 58 2.95 5.14 11.36
N SER A 59 3.98 4.40 10.97
CA SER A 59 4.27 4.04 9.59
C SER A 59 3.22 3.07 9.04
N LEU A 60 3.26 2.85 7.72
CA LEU A 60 2.45 1.83 7.05
C LEU A 60 2.63 0.44 7.68
N ASN A 61 3.80 0.13 8.24
CA ASN A 61 4.09 -1.15 8.91
C ASN A 61 3.35 -1.30 10.25
N ASP A 62 3.05 -0.20 10.92
CA ASP A 62 2.40 -0.21 12.24
C ASP A 62 0.88 -0.33 12.14
N LEU A 63 0.31 -0.16 10.93
CA LEU A 63 -1.14 -0.21 10.73
C LEU A 63 -1.70 -1.61 10.95
N VAL A 64 -2.71 -1.71 11.79
CA VAL A 64 -3.51 -2.91 11.97
C VAL A 64 -4.96 -2.55 11.67
N LEU A 65 -5.60 -3.32 10.80
CA LEU A 65 -6.97 -3.10 10.39
C LEU A 65 -7.94 -3.59 11.47
N TYR A 66 -8.82 -2.68 11.88
CA TYR A 66 -9.89 -2.94 12.82
C TYR A 66 -11.22 -2.54 12.21
N ARG A 67 -12.28 -3.25 12.59
CA ARG A 67 -13.64 -2.82 12.30
C ARG A 67 -14.57 -3.22 13.43
N ASN A 68 -15.40 -2.29 13.89
CA ASN A 68 -16.33 -2.50 15.00
C ASN A 68 -15.65 -3.10 16.25
N GLY A 69 -14.43 -2.63 16.57
CA GLY A 69 -13.65 -3.10 17.73
C GLY A 69 -13.03 -4.49 17.58
N LYS A 70 -13.07 -5.10 16.39
CA LYS A 70 -12.45 -6.41 16.12
C LYS A 70 -11.30 -6.27 15.13
N VAL A 71 -10.23 -7.03 15.37
CA VAL A 71 -9.13 -7.19 14.41
C VAL A 71 -9.66 -7.93 13.18
N LEU A 72 -9.34 -7.42 12.00
CA LEU A 72 -9.64 -8.04 10.72
C LEU A 72 -8.50 -8.97 10.33
N MET A 73 -8.47 -10.20 10.86
CA MET A 73 -7.30 -11.10 10.75
C MET A 73 -6.91 -11.36 9.28
N SER A 74 -7.85 -11.83 8.46
CA SER A 74 -7.58 -12.16 7.05
C SER A 74 -7.12 -10.96 6.24
N GLU A 75 -7.71 -9.79 6.48
CA GLU A 75 -7.36 -8.55 5.80
C GLU A 75 -5.98 -8.04 6.25
N ASN A 76 -5.61 -8.25 7.52
CA ASN A 76 -4.27 -7.91 8.00
C ASN A 76 -3.21 -8.86 7.46
N ASP A 77 -3.50 -10.16 7.34
CA ASP A 77 -2.60 -11.12 6.70
C ASP A 77 -2.35 -10.73 5.22
N GLU A 78 -3.42 -10.33 4.52
CA GLU A 78 -3.30 -9.84 3.14
C GLU A 78 -2.53 -8.51 3.08
N LEU A 79 -2.80 -7.58 4.00
CA LEU A 79 -2.10 -6.30 4.06
C LEU A 79 -0.59 -6.50 4.31
N ASP A 80 -0.21 -7.45 5.15
CA ASP A 80 1.19 -7.79 5.42
C ASP A 80 1.89 -8.38 4.20
N GLN A 81 1.22 -9.27 3.46
CA GLN A 81 1.72 -9.77 2.19
C GLN A 81 1.90 -8.64 1.17
N LEU A 82 0.95 -7.73 1.06
CA LEU A 82 1.02 -6.60 0.14
C LEU A 82 2.17 -5.64 0.50
N ARG A 83 2.44 -5.41 1.79
CA ARG A 83 3.61 -4.65 2.24
C ARG A 83 4.90 -5.28 1.75
N SER A 84 5.07 -6.58 2.00
CA SER A 84 6.25 -7.32 1.59
C SER A 84 6.43 -7.31 0.07
N ASP A 85 5.35 -7.55 -0.68
CA ASP A 85 5.38 -7.56 -2.13
C ASP A 85 5.73 -6.19 -2.70
N LEU A 86 5.08 -5.12 -2.23
CA LEU A 86 5.33 -3.77 -2.71
C LEU A 86 6.72 -3.29 -2.34
N PHE A 87 7.21 -3.58 -1.13
CA PHE A 87 8.59 -3.28 -0.74
C PHE A 87 9.59 -3.93 -1.69
N ASN A 88 9.43 -5.22 -2.00
CA ASN A 88 10.31 -5.96 -2.89
C ASN A 88 10.21 -5.49 -4.35
N LEU A 89 9.01 -5.18 -4.83
CA LEU A 89 8.80 -4.71 -6.21
C LEU A 89 9.35 -3.30 -6.44
N LEU A 90 9.31 -2.46 -5.41
CA LEU A 90 9.78 -1.07 -5.42
C LEU A 90 11.23 -0.95 -4.95
N SER A 91 11.87 -2.05 -4.53
CA SER A 91 13.29 -2.18 -4.22
C SER A 91 14.16 -2.09 -5.48
#